data_AF-A0A2N7WAL3-F1
#
_entry.id   AF-A0A2N7WAL3-F1
#
_cell.length_a   1.000
_cell.length_b   1.000
_cell.length_c   1.000
_cell.angle_alpha   90.00
_cell.angle_beta   90.00
_cell.angle_gamma   90.00
#
_symmetry.space_group_name_H-M   'P 1'
#
loop_
_entity.id
_entity.type
_entity.pdbx_description
1 polymer ?
#
loop_
_entity_poly.entity_id
_entity_poly.type
_entity_poly.pdbx_seq_one_letter_code
_entity_poly.pdbx_strand_id
1 'polypeptide(L)'
;MDRASANMKSTGNLATGNHASEAGNGGEQQAIPRRTRIKLCGLSKPADVSHAIDLGADAIGLVFYPPSPRSVSVAQAVELVRDVPPFVSVVGLFVNPTTDWVREVVSNVGLSLLQFHGDETADQCESLAGVAGLPWLRALRVAADTQPADLVESALNYSAANGFLFDTHVEGYGGGGKVFDWSLIPAELARRAVLSGGLNAQNVSDAIHRVRPYAVDVSSGIEVAGAKGVKDHARMAAFVRAVRAADAG
;
A
#
# COMPACT_ATOMS: atom_id res chain seq x y z
N MET A 1 -48.45 -37.09 39.81
CA MET A 1 -49.81 -36.58 39.56
C MET A 1 -49.67 -35.52 38.48
N ASP A 2 -50.14 -35.67 37.24
CA ASP A 2 -50.82 -36.75 36.55
C ASP A 2 -50.77 -36.41 35.03
N ARG A 3 -50.57 -37.45 34.19
CA ARG A 3 -50.91 -37.63 32.73
C ARG A 3 -50.44 -36.58 31.69
N ALA A 4 -49.64 -36.86 30.66
CA ALA A 4 -49.55 -37.95 29.65
C ALA A 4 -50.60 -37.95 28.51
N SER A 5 -50.07 -38.11 27.28
CA SER A 5 -50.71 -38.59 26.02
C SER A 5 -51.47 -37.59 25.14
N ALA A 6 -51.51 -37.69 23.80
CA ALA A 6 -50.82 -38.44 22.75
C ALA A 6 -51.34 -37.86 21.40
N ASN A 7 -50.48 -37.55 20.43
CA ASN A 7 -50.20 -38.34 19.21
C ASN A 7 -51.36 -38.47 18.20
N MET A 8 -51.13 -38.01 16.96
CA MET A 8 -51.76 -38.60 15.78
C MET A 8 -50.75 -38.67 14.63
N LYS A 9 -50.47 -39.90 14.20
CA LYS A 9 -49.65 -40.29 13.04
C LYS A 9 -50.54 -40.46 11.81
N SER A 10 -49.98 -40.28 10.62
CA SER A 10 -50.21 -41.12 9.41
C SER A 10 -49.22 -40.66 8.32
N THR A 11 -48.11 -41.37 8.05
CA THR A 11 -47.92 -42.43 7.01
C THR A 11 -48.37 -41.98 5.62
N GLY A 12 -47.49 -41.74 4.65
CA GLY A 12 -46.65 -42.65 3.83
C GLY A 12 -46.58 -41.99 2.43
N ASN A 13 -45.68 -42.22 1.47
CA ASN A 13 -44.81 -43.32 1.13
C ASN A 13 -43.77 -42.80 0.09
N LEU A 14 -42.67 -43.53 -0.07
CA LEU A 14 -41.58 -43.27 -1.02
C LEU A 14 -42.02 -43.35 -2.49
N ALA A 15 -41.39 -42.54 -3.35
CA ALA A 15 -40.98 -42.96 -4.69
C ALA A 15 -39.83 -42.09 -5.21
N THR A 16 -38.88 -42.80 -5.81
CA THR A 16 -37.63 -42.41 -6.44
C THR A 16 -37.80 -41.51 -7.66
N GLY A 17 -36.88 -40.55 -7.84
CA GLY A 17 -36.75 -39.77 -9.06
C GLY A 17 -35.36 -39.17 -9.17
N ASN A 18 -34.44 -39.92 -9.74
CA ASN A 18 -33.10 -39.46 -10.12
C ASN A 18 -33.24 -38.68 -11.43
N HIS A 19 -33.01 -37.37 -11.42
CA HIS A 19 -32.71 -36.62 -12.64
C HIS A 19 -31.53 -35.68 -12.39
N ALA A 20 -30.48 -35.97 -13.14
CA ALA A 20 -29.27 -35.18 -13.25
C ALA A 20 -29.53 -33.85 -13.97
N SER A 21 -28.61 -32.92 -13.67
CA SER A 21 -28.22 -31.74 -14.43
C SER A 21 -29.25 -30.65 -14.66
N GLU A 22 -29.00 -29.49 -14.06
CA GLU A 22 -28.76 -28.28 -14.85
C GLU A 22 -27.73 -27.40 -14.14
N ALA A 23 -26.62 -27.19 -14.85
CA ALA A 23 -25.54 -26.30 -14.44
C ALA A 23 -26.03 -24.85 -14.52
N GLY A 24 -26.06 -24.18 -13.37
CA GLY A 24 -26.45 -22.77 -13.25
C GLY A 24 -25.25 -21.86 -13.01
N ASN A 25 -24.56 -21.54 -14.11
CA ASN A 25 -23.87 -20.28 -14.36
C ASN A 25 -23.02 -19.68 -13.20
N GLY A 26 -21.77 -20.13 -13.10
CA GLY A 26 -20.72 -19.38 -12.42
C GLY A 26 -20.45 -18.10 -13.18
N GLY A 27 -21.17 -17.03 -12.85
CA GLY A 27 -20.92 -15.71 -13.39
C GLY A 27 -19.50 -15.30 -13.02
N GLU A 28 -18.60 -15.27 -14.00
CA GLU A 28 -17.38 -14.48 -13.94
C GLU A 28 -17.80 -13.07 -13.55
N GLN A 29 -17.56 -12.68 -12.28
CA GLN A 29 -17.70 -11.30 -11.87
C GLN A 29 -16.74 -10.51 -12.76
N GLN A 30 -17.28 -9.78 -13.73
CA GLN A 30 -16.50 -8.87 -14.55
C GLN A 30 -15.73 -7.95 -13.59
N ALA A 31 -14.42 -8.15 -13.51
CA ALA A 31 -13.58 -7.37 -12.64
C ALA A 31 -13.64 -5.92 -13.14
N ILE A 32 -14.26 -5.03 -12.36
CA ILE A 32 -14.27 -3.60 -12.64
C ILE A 32 -12.81 -3.17 -12.79
N PRO A 33 -12.38 -2.62 -13.94
CA PRO A 33 -11.00 -2.20 -14.15
C PRO A 33 -10.59 -1.24 -13.04
N ARG A 34 -9.57 -1.62 -12.26
CA ARG A 34 -9.04 -0.77 -11.20
C ARG A 34 -7.97 0.13 -11.79
N ARG A 35 -8.15 1.45 -11.67
CA ARG A 35 -7.10 2.45 -11.88
C ARG A 35 -5.98 2.22 -10.84
N THR A 36 -4.73 2.32 -11.27
CA THR A 36 -3.55 2.30 -10.41
C THR A 36 -3.52 3.56 -9.53
N ARG A 37 -3.40 3.38 -8.21
CA ARG A 37 -3.27 4.49 -7.24
C ARG A 37 -1.86 5.04 -7.22
N ILE A 38 -1.71 6.33 -6.93
CA ILE A 38 -0.42 7.03 -6.95
C ILE A 38 -0.08 7.58 -5.57
N LYS A 39 1.07 7.19 -5.02
CA LYS A 39 1.68 7.80 -3.85
C LYS A 39 2.95 8.59 -4.23
N LEU A 40 3.00 9.87 -3.87
CA LEU A 40 4.19 10.71 -4.01
C LEU A 40 4.85 10.89 -2.63
N CYS A 41 6.05 10.36 -2.45
CA CYS A 41 6.66 10.15 -1.13
C CYS A 41 7.86 11.06 -0.86
N GLY A 42 8.10 11.37 0.42
CA GLY A 42 9.21 12.22 0.87
C GLY A 42 9.01 13.68 0.54
N LEU A 43 7.77 14.18 0.64
CA LEU A 43 7.47 15.60 0.45
C LEU A 43 7.88 16.38 1.70
N SER A 44 8.57 17.49 1.51
CA SER A 44 9.14 18.31 2.59
C SER A 44 8.83 19.81 2.47
N LYS A 45 8.12 20.22 1.40
CA LYS A 45 7.75 21.61 1.13
C LYS A 45 6.25 21.73 0.82
N PRO A 46 5.56 22.78 1.32
CA PRO A 46 4.13 22.97 1.03
C PRO A 46 3.81 23.04 -0.47
N ALA A 47 4.69 23.68 -1.26
CA ALA A 47 4.54 23.76 -2.71
C ALA A 47 4.56 22.37 -3.38
N ASP A 48 5.36 21.42 -2.88
CA ASP A 48 5.41 20.06 -3.41
C ASP A 48 4.14 19.28 -3.05
N VAL A 49 3.58 19.52 -1.86
CA VAL A 49 2.31 18.92 -1.44
C VAL A 49 1.15 19.45 -2.28
N SER A 50 1.02 20.77 -2.43
CA SER A 50 0.01 21.40 -3.29
C SER A 50 0.07 20.84 -4.71
N HIS A 51 1.27 20.79 -5.29
CA HIS A 51 1.46 20.27 -6.64
C HIS A 51 1.12 18.77 -6.74
N ALA A 52 1.44 17.96 -5.73
CA ALA A 52 1.05 16.56 -5.69
C ALA A 52 -0.48 16.38 -5.71
N ILE A 53 -1.20 17.22 -4.96
CA ILE A 53 -2.67 17.24 -4.92
C ILE A 53 -3.24 17.67 -6.28
N ASP A 54 -2.73 18.75 -6.86
CA ASP A 54 -3.19 19.27 -8.16
C ASP A 54 -2.98 18.24 -9.29
N LEU A 55 -1.90 17.47 -9.21
CA LEU A 55 -1.68 16.35 -10.13
C LEU A 55 -2.64 15.19 -9.93
N GLY A 56 -3.34 15.11 -8.81
CA GLY A 56 -4.28 14.05 -8.44
C GLY A 56 -3.59 12.80 -7.90
N ALA A 57 -2.57 12.98 -7.06
CA ALA A 57 -2.03 11.90 -6.24
C ALA A 57 -3.10 11.39 -5.27
N ASP A 58 -3.18 10.06 -5.10
CA ASP A 58 -4.11 9.42 -4.18
C ASP A 58 -3.56 9.40 -2.74
N ALA A 59 -2.22 9.53 -2.59
CA ALA A 59 -1.56 9.62 -1.30
C ALA A 59 -0.28 10.48 -1.37
N ILE A 60 0.06 11.11 -0.26
CA ILE A 60 1.35 11.75 -0.02
C ILE A 60 2.11 11.03 1.10
N GLY A 61 3.44 10.97 1.01
CA GLY A 61 4.29 10.36 2.03
C GLY A 61 5.15 11.38 2.77
N LEU A 62 5.07 11.39 4.09
CA LEU A 62 5.92 12.17 4.99
C LEU A 62 6.87 11.24 5.74
N VAL A 63 8.16 11.58 5.81
CA VAL A 63 9.19 10.70 6.38
C VAL A 63 9.54 11.15 7.79
N PHE A 64 9.20 10.33 8.79
CA PHE A 64 9.49 10.55 10.21
C PHE A 64 10.69 9.71 10.67
N TYR A 65 11.75 9.72 9.88
CA TYR A 65 13.02 9.05 10.16
C TYR A 65 14.17 10.07 10.00
N PRO A 66 14.65 10.69 11.10
CA PRO A 66 15.60 11.81 11.05
C PRO A 66 16.86 11.60 10.20
N PRO A 67 17.48 10.40 10.15
CA PRO A 67 18.64 10.16 9.30
C PRO A 67 18.37 10.27 7.79
N SER A 68 17.10 10.25 7.36
CA SER A 68 16.73 10.43 5.96
C SER A 68 16.89 11.88 5.51
N PRO A 69 17.43 12.15 4.30
CA PRO A 69 17.44 13.52 3.73
C PRO A 69 16.04 14.02 3.36
N ARG A 70 15.02 13.16 3.44
CA ARG A 70 13.61 13.48 3.19
C ARG A 70 12.83 13.68 4.49
N SER A 71 13.51 13.62 5.64
CA SER A 71 12.86 13.67 6.93
C SER A 71 12.19 15.02 7.17
N VAL A 72 11.07 14.99 7.88
CA VAL A 72 10.35 16.18 8.34
C VAL A 72 10.19 16.11 9.85
N SER A 73 10.26 17.26 10.51
CA SER A 73 9.84 17.41 11.90
C SER A 73 8.31 17.38 12.02
N VAL A 74 7.79 17.17 13.24
CA VAL A 74 6.35 17.25 13.53
C VAL A 74 5.79 18.63 13.14
N ALA A 75 6.46 19.71 13.53
CA ALA A 75 6.04 21.07 13.22
C ALA A 75 5.97 21.32 11.69
N GLN A 76 6.97 20.85 10.94
CA GLN A 76 6.92 20.93 9.47
C GLN A 76 5.78 20.09 8.90
N ALA A 77 5.57 18.87 9.39
CA ALA A 77 4.52 17.99 8.93
C ALA A 77 3.12 18.60 9.14
N VAL A 78 2.88 19.28 10.27
CA VAL A 78 1.64 20.03 10.52
C VAL A 78 1.38 21.05 9.42
N GLU A 79 2.39 21.86 9.06
CA GLU A 79 2.26 22.83 7.97
C GLU A 79 2.05 22.16 6.61
N LEU A 80 2.69 21.02 6.36
CA LEU A 80 2.55 20.29 5.10
C LEU A 80 1.16 19.70 4.89
N VAL A 81 0.49 19.27 5.96
CA VAL A 81 -0.81 18.59 5.86
C VAL A 81 -2.01 19.53 6.01
N ARG A 82 -1.78 20.78 6.42
CA ARG A 82 -2.83 21.74 6.76
C ARG A 82 -3.91 21.89 5.68
N ASP A 83 -3.48 21.96 4.43
CA ASP A 83 -4.35 22.24 3.28
C ASP A 83 -4.61 20.99 2.42
N VAL A 84 -4.33 19.78 2.93
CA VAL A 84 -4.61 18.52 2.22
C VAL A 84 -6.12 18.26 2.22
N PRO A 85 -6.77 18.12 1.04
CA PRO A 85 -8.20 17.93 0.96
C PRO A 85 -8.62 16.50 1.33
N PRO A 86 -9.92 16.26 1.58
CA PRO A 86 -10.45 14.91 1.69
C PRO A 86 -10.08 14.03 0.49
N PHE A 87 -10.00 12.73 0.72
CA PHE A 87 -9.67 11.69 -0.28
C PHE A 87 -8.21 11.66 -0.77
N VAL A 88 -7.31 12.45 -0.17
CA VAL A 88 -5.86 12.29 -0.29
C VAL A 88 -5.31 11.72 1.01
N SER A 89 -4.77 10.50 0.96
CA SER A 89 -4.22 9.87 2.15
C SER A 89 -2.88 10.50 2.55
N VAL A 90 -2.70 10.81 3.83
CA VAL A 90 -1.41 11.25 4.39
C VAL A 90 -0.74 10.05 5.06
N VAL A 91 0.35 9.57 4.47
CA VAL A 91 1.09 8.40 4.94
C VAL A 91 2.32 8.83 5.72
N GLY A 92 2.41 8.43 7.00
CA GLY A 92 3.61 8.61 7.81
C GLY A 92 4.54 7.42 7.69
N LEU A 93 5.75 7.63 7.18
CA LEU A 93 6.78 6.61 7.04
C LEU A 93 7.72 6.63 8.24
N PHE A 94 7.88 5.47 8.87
CA PHE A 94 8.75 5.26 10.02
C PHE A 94 9.78 4.16 9.74
N VAL A 95 10.91 4.24 10.42
CA VAL A 95 11.97 3.23 10.41
C VAL A 95 12.38 3.01 11.87
N ASN A 96 12.08 1.83 12.40
CA ASN A 96 12.35 1.40 13.76
C ASN A 96 11.96 2.45 14.82
N PRO A 97 10.73 3.01 14.79
CA PRO A 97 10.35 4.09 15.68
C PRO A 97 10.13 3.58 17.11
N THR A 98 10.28 4.47 18.09
CA THR A 98 9.79 4.22 19.44
C THR A 98 8.28 4.49 19.50
N THR A 99 7.59 3.89 20.46
CA THR A 99 6.16 4.14 20.70
C THR A 99 5.87 5.60 21.01
N ASP A 100 6.74 6.26 21.78
CA ASP A 100 6.58 7.67 22.13
C ASP A 100 6.71 8.57 20.90
N TRP A 101 7.63 8.23 19.97
CA TRP A 101 7.77 8.98 18.73
C TRP A 101 6.55 8.83 17.82
N VAL A 102 6.02 7.61 17.66
CA VAL A 102 4.76 7.41 16.90
C VAL A 102 3.63 8.20 17.55
N ARG A 103 3.50 8.16 18.89
CA ARG A 103 2.47 8.89 19.62
C ARG A 103 2.58 10.40 19.42
N GLU A 104 3.79 10.95 19.49
CA GLU A 104 4.03 12.37 19.25
C GLU A 104 3.57 12.78 17.85
N VAL A 105 3.96 12.01 16.82
CA VAL A 105 3.61 12.32 15.43
C VAL A 105 2.09 12.26 15.22
N VAL A 106 1.42 11.16 15.61
CA VAL A 106 -0.01 10.96 15.34
C VAL A 106 -0.91 11.87 16.18
N SER A 107 -0.42 12.38 17.31
CA SER A 107 -1.18 13.35 18.13
C SER A 107 -1.21 14.76 17.52
N ASN A 108 -0.25 15.08 16.64
CA ASN A 108 -0.08 16.42 16.08
C ASN A 108 -0.37 16.47 14.58
N VAL A 109 -0.08 15.39 13.85
CA VAL A 109 -0.20 15.32 12.40
C VAL A 109 -1.36 14.41 12.04
N GLY A 110 -2.30 14.92 11.24
CA GLY A 110 -3.45 14.16 10.73
C GLY A 110 -3.05 13.09 9.72
N LEU A 111 -2.39 12.03 10.18
CA LEU A 111 -2.04 10.86 9.38
C LEU A 111 -3.27 9.97 9.18
N SER A 112 -3.38 9.36 7.99
CA SER A 112 -4.43 8.38 7.68
C SER A 112 -3.89 6.94 7.62
N LEU A 113 -2.57 6.76 7.53
CA LEU A 113 -1.91 5.47 7.34
C LEU A 113 -0.47 5.52 7.86
N LEU A 114 -0.04 4.47 8.54
CA LEU A 114 1.36 4.25 8.90
C LEU A 114 2.06 3.40 7.84
N GLN A 115 3.33 3.68 7.57
CA GLN A 115 4.19 2.85 6.74
C GLN A 115 5.43 2.49 7.54
N PHE A 116 5.57 1.22 7.93
CA PHE A 116 6.76 0.73 8.62
C PHE A 116 7.77 0.20 7.60
N HIS A 117 8.96 0.79 7.63
CA HIS A 117 10.02 0.59 6.62
C HIS A 117 11.36 0.18 7.23
N GLY A 118 11.40 -0.09 8.53
CA GLY A 118 12.56 -0.61 9.24
C GLY A 118 12.60 -2.13 9.27
N ASP A 119 13.14 -2.65 10.36
CA ASP A 119 13.25 -4.07 10.69
C ASP A 119 12.20 -4.46 11.73
N GLU A 120 11.11 -3.69 11.84
CA GLU A 120 10.04 -3.92 12.81
C GLU A 120 9.39 -5.29 12.56
N THR A 121 9.19 -6.05 13.64
CA THR A 121 8.44 -7.31 13.60
C THR A 121 6.94 -7.06 13.41
N ALA A 122 6.18 -8.11 13.07
CA ALA A 122 4.72 -8.02 12.95
C ALA A 122 4.07 -7.50 14.25
N ASP A 123 4.43 -8.08 15.40
CA ASP A 123 3.94 -7.64 16.72
C ASP A 123 4.27 -6.17 17.03
N GLN A 124 5.46 -5.71 16.64
CA GLN A 124 5.84 -4.30 16.81
C GLN A 124 4.99 -3.39 15.93
N CYS A 125 4.77 -3.76 14.66
CA CYS A 125 3.90 -3.02 13.76
C CYS A 125 2.47 -2.93 14.29
N GLU A 126 1.90 -4.05 14.76
CA GLU A 126 0.55 -4.10 15.32
C GLU A 126 0.42 -3.27 16.60
N SER A 127 1.40 -3.37 17.51
CA SER A 127 1.43 -2.58 18.75
C SER A 127 1.48 -1.07 18.46
N LEU A 128 2.36 -0.64 17.56
CA LEU A 128 2.49 0.76 17.17
C LEU A 128 1.24 1.28 16.43
N ALA A 129 0.68 0.48 15.53
CA ALA A 129 -0.58 0.79 14.86
C ALA A 129 -1.75 0.88 15.84
N GLY A 130 -1.79 0.02 16.86
CA GLY A 130 -2.77 0.06 17.95
C GLY A 130 -2.66 1.33 18.79
N VAL A 131 -1.44 1.80 19.08
CA VAL A 131 -1.22 3.09 19.77
C VAL A 131 -1.70 4.27 18.93
N ALA A 132 -1.49 4.21 17.61
CA ALA A 132 -1.94 5.25 16.70
C ALA A 132 -3.44 5.21 16.39
N GLY A 133 -4.08 4.05 16.52
CA GLY A 133 -5.45 3.83 16.04
C GLY A 133 -5.58 3.93 14.52
N LEU A 134 -4.50 3.65 13.78
CA LEU A 134 -4.43 3.83 12.32
C LEU A 134 -4.09 2.51 11.60
N PRO A 135 -4.56 2.32 10.35
CA PRO A 135 -4.10 1.22 9.51
C PRO A 135 -2.61 1.35 9.19
N TRP A 136 -1.99 0.25 8.73
CA TRP A 136 -0.56 0.24 8.43
C TRP A 136 -0.19 -0.57 7.18
N LEU A 137 0.86 -0.11 6.50
CA LEU A 137 1.56 -0.81 5.42
C LEU A 137 2.90 -1.34 5.91
N ARG A 138 3.28 -2.52 5.44
CA ARG A 138 4.63 -3.05 5.62
C ARG A 138 5.46 -2.84 4.37
N ALA A 139 6.62 -2.20 4.48
CA ALA A 139 7.60 -2.24 3.40
C ALA A 139 8.41 -3.54 3.47
N LEU A 140 8.52 -4.22 2.34
CA LEU A 140 9.32 -5.43 2.14
C LEU A 140 10.42 -5.10 1.14
N ARG A 141 11.67 -5.30 1.55
CA ARG A 141 12.85 -5.08 0.70
C ARG A 141 13.03 -6.27 -0.22
N VAL A 142 13.09 -6.03 -1.52
CA VAL A 142 13.34 -7.05 -2.52
C VAL A 142 14.80 -6.98 -2.96
N ALA A 143 15.57 -7.96 -2.54
CA ALA A 143 16.98 -8.12 -2.91
C ALA A 143 17.13 -8.95 -4.19
N ALA A 144 18.35 -9.01 -4.73
CA ALA A 144 18.64 -9.71 -5.98
C ALA A 144 18.43 -11.22 -5.89
N ASP A 145 18.56 -11.79 -4.69
CA ASP A 145 18.37 -13.21 -4.37
C ASP A 145 16.96 -13.53 -3.85
N THR A 146 16.10 -12.53 -3.64
CA THR A 146 14.72 -12.73 -3.18
C THR A 146 13.92 -13.56 -4.18
N GLN A 147 13.28 -14.61 -3.70
CA GLN A 147 12.40 -15.48 -4.45
C GLN A 147 10.93 -15.13 -4.21
N PRO A 148 10.00 -15.51 -5.11
CA PRO A 148 8.57 -15.29 -4.90
C PRO A 148 8.05 -15.89 -3.58
N ALA A 149 8.59 -17.05 -3.16
CA ALA A 149 8.22 -17.71 -1.92
C ALA A 149 8.54 -16.86 -0.68
N ASP A 150 9.66 -16.13 -0.69
CA ASP A 150 10.07 -15.25 0.42
C ASP A 150 9.07 -14.09 0.60
N LEU A 151 8.52 -13.58 -0.51
CA LEU A 151 7.49 -12.53 -0.48
C LEU A 151 6.16 -13.05 0.05
N VAL A 152 5.77 -14.28 -0.31
CA VAL A 152 4.57 -14.93 0.23
C VAL A 152 4.73 -15.19 1.72
N GLU A 153 5.86 -15.75 2.16
CA GLU A 153 6.15 -15.98 3.56
C GLU A 153 6.13 -14.67 4.37
N SER A 154 6.75 -13.62 3.84
CA SER A 154 6.68 -12.28 4.44
C SER A 154 5.24 -11.79 4.54
N ALA A 155 4.44 -11.90 3.48
CA ALA A 155 3.06 -11.47 3.50
C ALA A 155 2.20 -12.25 4.52
N LEU A 156 2.50 -13.53 4.74
CA LEU A 156 1.85 -14.34 5.78
C LEU A 156 2.28 -13.90 7.18
N ASN A 157 3.58 -13.65 7.40
CA ASN A 157 4.13 -13.18 8.67
C ASN A 157 3.57 -11.81 9.08
N TYR A 158 3.29 -10.94 8.10
CA TYR A 158 2.69 -9.63 8.31
C TYR A 158 1.21 -9.58 7.85
N SER A 159 0.46 -10.67 8.04
CA SER A 159 -0.92 -10.81 7.52
C SER A 159 -1.92 -9.77 8.04
N ALA A 160 -1.64 -9.14 9.19
CA ALA A 160 -2.42 -8.03 9.74
C ALA A 160 -2.21 -6.69 9.00
N ALA A 161 -1.19 -6.57 8.14
CA ALA A 161 -0.94 -5.38 7.35
C ALA A 161 -2.08 -5.12 6.34
N ASN A 162 -2.43 -3.84 6.13
CA ASN A 162 -3.44 -3.45 5.15
C ASN A 162 -2.92 -3.52 3.70
N GLY A 163 -1.60 -3.60 3.53
CA GLY A 163 -0.95 -3.75 2.23
C GLY A 163 0.57 -3.84 2.37
N PHE A 164 1.21 -4.22 1.28
CA PHE A 164 2.65 -4.45 1.20
C PHE A 164 3.26 -3.49 0.19
N LEU A 165 4.29 -2.76 0.62
CA LEU A 165 5.10 -1.96 -0.27
C LEU A 165 6.36 -2.73 -0.61
N PHE A 166 6.57 -3.06 -1.89
CA PHE A 166 7.77 -3.75 -2.35
C PHE A 166 8.78 -2.70 -2.81
N ASP A 167 9.86 -2.53 -2.05
CA ASP A 167 10.93 -1.57 -2.36
C ASP A 167 12.18 -2.33 -2.87
N THR A 168 12.87 -1.76 -3.85
CA THR A 168 14.11 -2.36 -4.36
C THR A 168 15.20 -2.18 -3.31
N HIS A 169 15.83 -3.29 -2.90
CA HIS A 169 16.95 -3.21 -1.98
C HIS A 169 18.14 -2.51 -2.64
N VAL A 170 18.56 -1.40 -2.06
CA VAL A 170 19.85 -0.76 -2.26
C VAL A 170 20.52 -0.65 -0.88
N GLU A 171 21.85 -0.67 -0.78
CA GLU A 171 22.53 -0.52 0.51
C GLU A 171 22.01 0.73 1.25
N GLY A 172 21.36 0.55 2.42
CA GLY A 172 20.73 1.60 3.22
C GLY A 172 19.19 1.60 3.21
N TYR A 173 18.57 2.70 3.70
CA TYR A 173 17.13 2.95 3.65
C TYR A 173 16.81 4.03 2.60
N GLY A 174 16.18 3.65 1.47
CA GLY A 174 15.66 4.56 0.45
C GLY A 174 16.23 4.41 -0.97
N GLY A 175 15.35 4.43 -1.97
CA GLY A 175 15.58 4.04 -3.37
C GLY A 175 16.74 4.70 -4.12
N GLY A 176 17.65 3.86 -4.63
CA GLY A 176 18.86 4.20 -5.38
C GLY A 176 18.79 3.94 -6.90
N GLY A 177 17.61 3.97 -7.51
CA GLY A 177 17.45 3.94 -8.98
C GLY A 177 17.62 2.57 -9.66
N LYS A 178 18.03 1.53 -8.93
CA LYS A 178 17.90 0.14 -9.38
C LYS A 178 16.45 -0.31 -9.17
N VAL A 179 15.94 -1.09 -10.11
CA VAL A 179 14.62 -1.77 -10.02
C VAL A 179 14.85 -3.26 -9.87
N PHE A 180 14.09 -3.93 -9.00
CA PHE A 180 14.09 -5.40 -8.94
C PHE A 180 13.23 -6.01 -10.04
N ASP A 181 13.34 -7.32 -10.24
CA ASP A 181 12.46 -8.04 -11.17
C ASP A 181 11.04 -8.11 -10.61
N TRP A 182 10.16 -7.25 -11.10
CA TRP A 182 8.77 -7.19 -10.65
C TRP A 182 7.96 -8.47 -10.89
N SER A 183 8.44 -9.39 -11.75
CA SER A 183 7.81 -10.70 -11.95
C SER A 183 7.85 -11.58 -10.71
N LEU A 184 8.68 -11.23 -9.72
CA LEU A 184 8.75 -11.92 -8.43
C LEU A 184 7.46 -11.77 -7.62
N ILE A 185 6.64 -10.75 -7.87
CA ILE A 185 5.43 -10.49 -7.10
C ILE A 185 4.32 -11.44 -7.53
N PRO A 186 3.88 -12.36 -6.65
CA PRO A 186 2.78 -13.26 -6.97
C PRO A 186 1.48 -12.51 -7.24
N ALA A 187 0.66 -13.01 -8.17
CA ALA A 187 -0.62 -12.39 -8.52
C ALA A 187 -1.59 -12.26 -7.33
N GLU A 188 -1.48 -13.14 -6.34
CA GLU A 188 -2.22 -13.08 -5.08
C GLU A 188 -1.85 -11.87 -4.22
N LEU A 189 -0.59 -11.41 -4.26
CA LEU A 189 -0.13 -10.22 -3.54
C LEU A 189 -0.36 -8.93 -4.33
N ALA A 190 -0.41 -9.00 -5.66
CA ALA A 190 -0.54 -7.83 -6.55
C ALA A 190 -1.71 -6.90 -6.16
N ARG A 191 -2.85 -7.48 -5.74
CA ARG A 191 -4.05 -6.73 -5.33
C ARG A 191 -3.89 -5.89 -4.06
N ARG A 192 -2.83 -6.12 -3.27
CA ARG A 192 -2.46 -5.34 -2.08
C ARG A 192 -1.07 -4.71 -2.21
N ALA A 193 -0.44 -4.85 -3.38
CA ALA A 193 0.92 -4.41 -3.63
C ALA A 193 0.97 -2.92 -3.95
N VAL A 194 1.88 -2.22 -3.27
CA VAL A 194 2.37 -0.90 -3.65
C VAL A 194 3.78 -1.10 -4.20
N LEU A 195 3.99 -0.86 -5.50
CA LEU A 195 5.33 -0.95 -6.08
C LEU A 195 6.11 0.30 -5.78
N SER A 196 7.34 0.14 -5.29
CA SER A 196 8.29 1.22 -5.08
C SER A 196 9.68 0.78 -5.57
N GLY A 197 10.69 1.59 -5.27
CA GLY A 197 12.09 1.29 -5.59
C GLY A 197 12.46 1.60 -7.03
N GLY A 198 13.18 2.71 -7.21
CA GLY A 198 13.73 3.11 -8.51
C GLY A 198 12.69 3.53 -9.57
N LEU A 199 11.40 3.58 -9.21
CA LEU A 199 10.34 4.02 -10.12
C LEU A 199 10.54 5.48 -10.58
N ASN A 200 10.24 5.73 -11.85
CA ASN A 200 10.29 7.02 -12.52
C ASN A 200 9.35 7.01 -13.74
N ALA A 201 9.25 8.14 -14.44
CA ALA A 201 8.33 8.29 -15.57
C ALA A 201 8.68 7.38 -16.76
N GLN A 202 9.92 6.89 -16.86
CA GLN A 202 10.39 6.05 -17.97
C GLN A 202 10.08 4.57 -17.75
N ASN A 203 9.93 4.11 -16.50
CA ASN A 203 9.79 2.68 -16.19
C ASN A 203 8.46 2.30 -15.50
N VAL A 204 7.68 3.27 -15.01
CA VAL A 204 6.46 2.97 -14.24
C VAL A 204 5.37 2.29 -15.07
N SER A 205 5.27 2.60 -16.37
CA SER A 205 4.29 1.97 -17.24
C SER A 205 4.52 0.47 -17.37
N ASP A 206 5.79 0.06 -17.57
CA ASP A 206 6.17 -1.35 -17.63
C ASP A 206 5.87 -2.06 -16.31
N ALA A 207 6.10 -1.39 -15.16
CA ALA A 207 5.78 -1.93 -13.84
C ALA A 207 4.28 -2.23 -13.71
N ILE A 208 3.45 -1.27 -14.12
CA ILE A 208 1.99 -1.38 -14.07
C ILE A 208 1.50 -2.48 -14.99
N HIS A 209 1.99 -2.55 -16.24
CA HIS A 209 1.54 -3.55 -17.20
C HIS A 209 1.91 -4.97 -16.79
N ARG A 210 3.09 -5.17 -16.21
CA ARG A 210 3.58 -6.49 -15.78
C ARG A 210 2.91 -6.99 -14.51
N VAL A 211 2.73 -6.13 -13.52
CA VAL A 211 2.26 -6.55 -12.18
C VAL A 211 0.78 -6.29 -11.95
N ARG A 212 0.21 -5.25 -12.60
CA ARG A 212 -1.11 -4.69 -12.28
C ARG A 212 -1.28 -4.44 -10.77
N PRO A 213 -0.40 -3.63 -10.16
CA PRO A 213 -0.39 -3.42 -8.72
C PRO A 213 -1.59 -2.59 -8.26
N TYR A 214 -1.91 -2.63 -6.97
CA TYR A 214 -2.89 -1.73 -6.38
C TYR A 214 -2.45 -0.26 -6.47
N ALA A 215 -1.18 0.01 -6.20
CA ALA A 215 -0.61 1.35 -6.24
C ALA A 215 0.86 1.34 -6.69
N VAL A 216 1.34 2.51 -7.07
CA VAL A 216 2.77 2.81 -7.22
C VAL A 216 3.17 3.93 -6.26
N ASP A 217 4.38 3.84 -5.74
CA ASP A 217 5.01 4.79 -4.82
C ASP A 217 6.33 5.28 -5.41
N VAL A 218 6.50 6.59 -5.48
CA VAL A 218 7.73 7.19 -6.00
C VAL A 218 8.28 8.25 -5.07
N SER A 219 9.60 8.24 -4.87
CA SER A 219 10.31 9.23 -4.08
C SER A 219 11.46 9.87 -4.84
N SER A 220 12.57 9.15 -5.09
CA SER A 220 13.76 9.70 -5.76
C SER A 220 13.58 9.94 -7.26
N GLY A 221 12.73 9.16 -7.95
CA GLY A 221 12.47 9.33 -9.38
C GLY A 221 11.79 10.65 -9.78
N ILE A 222 11.24 11.37 -8.80
CA ILE A 222 10.60 12.68 -8.96
C ILE A 222 11.38 13.82 -8.30
N GLU A 223 12.63 13.58 -7.91
CA GLU A 223 13.52 14.59 -7.32
C GLU A 223 14.35 15.29 -8.40
N VAL A 224 14.78 16.52 -8.08
CA VAL A 224 15.82 17.23 -8.83
C VAL A 224 17.08 16.37 -8.82
N ALA A 225 17.71 16.19 -9.99
CA ALA A 225 18.88 15.34 -10.12
C ALA A 225 20.01 15.82 -9.19
N GLY A 226 20.53 14.92 -8.35
CA GLY A 226 21.60 15.22 -7.39
C GLY A 226 21.13 15.90 -6.08
N ALA A 227 19.87 16.32 -5.98
CA ALA A 227 19.34 16.99 -4.79
C ALA A 227 18.31 16.11 -4.06
N LYS A 228 18.80 15.20 -3.20
CA LYS A 228 17.95 14.31 -2.40
C LYS A 228 16.96 15.11 -1.55
N GLY A 229 15.69 14.73 -1.56
CA GLY A 229 14.62 15.40 -0.81
C GLY A 229 14.08 16.69 -1.42
N VAL A 230 14.56 17.10 -2.60
CA VAL A 230 14.03 18.25 -3.34
C VAL A 230 13.23 17.76 -4.54
N LYS A 231 11.91 17.93 -4.53
CA LYS A 231 11.05 17.48 -5.63
C LYS A 231 11.15 18.38 -6.85
N ASP A 232 11.01 17.77 -8.01
CA ASP A 232 10.94 18.44 -9.32
C ASP A 232 9.51 18.31 -9.84
N HIS A 233 8.79 19.43 -9.93
CA HIS A 233 7.38 19.48 -10.31
C HIS A 233 7.14 18.95 -11.73
N ALA A 234 8.08 19.14 -12.66
CA ALA A 234 7.97 18.59 -14.01
C ALA A 234 8.11 17.07 -14.00
N ARG A 235 9.00 16.52 -13.17
CA ARG A 235 9.15 15.07 -13.00
C ARG A 235 7.97 14.43 -12.29
N MET A 236 7.42 15.09 -11.25
CA MET A 236 6.17 14.67 -10.61
C MET A 236 5.05 14.56 -11.65
N ALA A 237 4.88 15.60 -12.47
CA ALA A 237 3.86 15.63 -13.51
C ALA A 237 4.09 14.55 -14.58
N ALA A 238 5.35 14.33 -14.98
CA ALA A 238 5.71 13.28 -15.92
C ALA A 238 5.40 11.88 -15.39
N PHE A 239 5.70 11.61 -14.11
CA PHE A 239 5.40 10.34 -13.47
C PHE A 239 3.90 10.06 -13.43
N VAL A 240 3.10 11.02 -12.96
CA VAL A 240 1.63 10.88 -12.89
C VAL A 240 1.03 10.67 -14.27
N ARG A 241 1.51 11.37 -15.30
CA ARG A 241 1.08 11.14 -16.69
C ARG A 241 1.42 9.73 -17.17
N ALA A 242 2.61 9.22 -16.89
CA ALA A 242 3.03 7.88 -17.28
C ALA A 242 2.15 6.80 -16.64
N VAL A 243 1.83 6.93 -15.35
CA VAL A 243 0.89 6.01 -14.66
C VAL A 243 -0.48 6.00 -15.32
N ARG A 244 -1.05 7.19 -15.58
CA ARG A 244 -2.38 7.30 -16.20
C ARG A 244 -2.42 6.77 -17.62
N ALA A 245 -1.34 6.97 -18.39
CA ALA A 245 -1.22 6.42 -19.73
C ALA A 245 -1.16 4.89 -19.71
N ALA A 246 -0.49 4.29 -18.71
CA ALA A 246 -0.44 2.84 -18.55
C ALA A 246 -1.81 2.23 -18.20
N ASP A 247 -2.64 2.93 -17.42
CA ASP A 247 -4.01 2.49 -17.10
C ASP A 247 -4.98 2.60 -18.29
N ALA A 248 -4.70 3.49 -19.25
CA ALA A 248 -5.54 3.73 -20.41
C ALA A 248 -5.30 2.74 -21.57
N GLY A 249 -4.19 1.97 -21.52
CA GLY A 249 -3.81 0.96 -22.52
C GLY A 249 -3.97 -0.45 -22.00
#